data_AF-A0A949T0A3-F1
#
_entry.id   AF-A0A949T0A3-F1
#
_cell.length_a   1.000
_cell.length_b   1.000
_cell.length_c   1.000
_cell.angle_alpha   90.00
_cell.angle_beta   90.00
_cell.angle_gamma   90.00
#
_symmetry.space_group_name_H-M   'P 1'
#
loop_
_entity.id
_entity.type
_entity.pdbx_description
1 polymer ?
#
loop_
_entity_poly.entity_id
_entity_poly.type
_entity_poly.pdbx_seq_one_letter_code
_entity_poly.pdbx_strand_id
1 'polypeptide(L)'
;MRLNLAIYGVLALFCAVACAETYYADPVNGKAGSPGSKAAPWGALEEVISSGALARLKGGDTLLLRGGKHGRVVFSGENTEFITIAADKGCKPQLSYLEITAGTRWRIKGLTISASFAEKPYDDVMVKVADGGPSGEIIVEDCFVYTTLDTSKWTAKDWMAANSGMFMGRNGKGHVFRNNYVFNTRFGIALCSEDSLCEGNVVSHFSADGIRVTRDGQIVQHNVIRNIYVSDEDGDNNHDDAIQCFLFNKGTGTVRNVTVRENLIIMRESEAQKWQATMQGIGFFDGPLINFSVEGNVINTSHWHGVTLSDAQDCSILNNVCFTQWTDTKLRPWVQLGTKNVGPVKGNTVKGNYAYTFDLKADKGVVAEKNELVTPDIHAKRQADLLAIIEKKFGAVHSVASFRRVGLEKIRWQEGAVIEENGEKVIDAAQQGMAAGKLVVIYVYSRDARNKAALEACEKLEREVLEDAAVCEQLDACACVRVALDDELPKDVKKRYAIGSRAPCIIVLDKDGKKLWEGASPSAKALASKLKDLRG
;
A
#
# COMPACT_ATOMS: atom_id res chain seq x y z
N MET A 1 -54.62 -54.98 -36.83
CA MET A 1 -53.55 -54.05 -37.23
C MET A 1 -53.57 -52.86 -36.27
N ARG A 2 -52.75 -52.89 -35.22
CA ARG A 2 -52.62 -51.77 -34.26
C ARG A 2 -51.14 -51.45 -34.08
N LEU A 3 -50.81 -50.21 -34.41
CA LEU A 3 -49.50 -49.59 -34.44
C LEU A 3 -49.10 -49.25 -33.00
N ASN A 4 -47.98 -49.78 -32.49
CA ASN A 4 -47.36 -49.31 -31.25
C ASN A 4 -46.27 -48.30 -31.62
N LEU A 5 -46.53 -47.03 -31.32
CA LEU A 5 -45.61 -45.92 -31.49
C LEU A 5 -44.70 -45.84 -30.26
N ALA A 6 -43.39 -45.97 -30.46
CA ALA A 6 -42.38 -45.75 -29.44
C ALA A 6 -42.23 -44.25 -29.16
N ILE A 7 -42.26 -43.85 -27.89
CA ILE A 7 -41.92 -42.50 -27.44
C ILE A 7 -40.51 -42.57 -26.81
N TYR A 8 -39.52 -42.02 -27.49
CA TYR A 8 -38.22 -41.71 -26.92
C TYR A 8 -38.28 -40.30 -26.31
N GLY A 9 -38.24 -40.22 -24.98
CA GLY A 9 -38.09 -38.95 -24.27
C GLY A 9 -36.64 -38.48 -24.29
N VAL A 10 -36.39 -37.33 -24.92
CA VAL A 10 -35.11 -36.63 -24.84
C VAL A 10 -35.06 -35.84 -23.53
N LEU A 11 -34.20 -36.25 -22.59
CA LEU A 11 -33.89 -35.48 -21.38
C LEU A 11 -32.84 -34.43 -21.73
N ALA A 12 -33.24 -33.16 -21.87
CA ALA A 12 -32.30 -32.06 -22.02
C ALA A 12 -31.71 -31.71 -20.64
N LEU A 13 -30.45 -32.11 -20.40
CA LEU A 13 -29.67 -31.56 -19.28
C LEU A 13 -29.33 -30.10 -19.59
N PHE A 14 -30.08 -29.17 -18.99
CA PHE A 14 -29.63 -27.79 -18.86
C PHE A 14 -28.53 -27.75 -17.80
N CYS A 15 -27.27 -27.72 -18.23
CA CYS A 15 -26.18 -27.24 -17.38
C CYS A 15 -26.41 -25.74 -17.16
N ALA A 16 -26.97 -25.36 -16.02
CA ALA A 16 -26.97 -23.98 -15.58
C ALA A 16 -25.51 -23.55 -15.40
N VAL A 17 -25.02 -22.70 -16.31
CA VAL A 17 -23.78 -21.96 -16.08
C VAL A 17 -24.09 -21.02 -14.93
N ALA A 18 -23.60 -21.34 -13.72
CA ALA A 18 -23.75 -20.46 -12.58
C ALA A 18 -22.95 -19.18 -12.87
N CYS A 19 -23.65 -18.08 -13.12
CA CYS A 19 -23.02 -16.77 -13.23
C CYS A 19 -22.50 -16.34 -11.86
N ALA A 20 -21.32 -15.72 -11.83
CA ALA A 20 -20.81 -15.04 -10.65
C ALA A 20 -21.84 -14.04 -10.10
N GLU A 21 -22.18 -14.15 -8.82
CA GLU A 21 -23.13 -13.27 -8.15
C GLU A 21 -22.42 -12.19 -7.31
N THR A 22 -23.12 -11.06 -7.12
CA THR A 22 -22.65 -9.95 -6.28
C THR A 22 -23.54 -9.80 -5.06
N TYR A 23 -22.92 -9.92 -3.90
CA TYR A 23 -23.53 -9.76 -2.58
C TYR A 23 -23.07 -8.47 -1.91
N TYR A 24 -23.81 -8.03 -0.89
CA TYR A 24 -23.54 -6.80 -0.15
C TYR A 24 -23.61 -7.05 1.35
N ALA A 25 -22.63 -6.50 2.06
CA ALA A 25 -22.61 -6.41 3.52
C ALA A 25 -22.60 -4.94 3.94
N ASP A 26 -23.51 -4.55 4.84
CA ASP A 26 -23.67 -3.20 5.36
C ASP A 26 -23.80 -3.25 6.89
N PRO A 27 -22.82 -2.73 7.65
CA PRO A 27 -22.85 -2.79 9.11
C PRO A 27 -23.86 -1.82 9.72
N VAL A 28 -24.45 -0.91 8.93
CA VAL A 28 -25.43 0.09 9.37
C VAL A 28 -26.85 -0.36 9.05
N ASN A 29 -27.09 -0.81 7.81
CA ASN A 29 -28.45 -1.12 7.31
C ASN A 29 -28.72 -2.61 7.10
N GLY A 30 -27.67 -3.45 7.19
CA GLY A 30 -27.76 -4.88 6.98
C GLY A 30 -28.45 -5.61 8.12
N LYS A 31 -28.98 -6.81 7.81
CA LYS A 31 -29.66 -7.66 8.79
C LYS A 31 -29.25 -9.12 8.62
N ALA A 32 -29.19 -9.83 9.75
CA ALA A 32 -29.09 -11.29 9.77
C ALA A 32 -30.20 -11.93 8.93
N GLY A 33 -29.85 -12.96 8.15
CA GLY A 33 -30.82 -13.74 7.36
C GLY A 33 -31.36 -13.05 6.10
N SER A 34 -30.95 -11.80 5.81
CA SER A 34 -31.20 -11.16 4.51
C SER A 34 -30.59 -11.98 3.34
N PRO A 35 -31.07 -11.80 2.10
CA PRO A 35 -30.52 -12.50 0.94
C PRO A 35 -29.13 -12.00 0.52
N GLY A 36 -28.63 -10.89 1.09
CA GLY A 36 -27.34 -10.30 0.71
C GLY A 36 -27.38 -9.49 -0.58
N SER A 37 -28.58 -9.18 -1.09
CA SER A 37 -28.76 -8.31 -2.25
C SER A 37 -28.45 -6.85 -1.93
N LYS A 38 -28.28 -5.99 -2.94
CA LYS A 38 -28.06 -4.55 -2.73
C LYS A 38 -29.18 -3.88 -1.91
N ALA A 39 -30.43 -4.30 -2.11
CA ALA A 39 -31.60 -3.72 -1.44
C ALA A 39 -31.85 -4.32 -0.04
N ALA A 40 -31.31 -5.50 0.23
CA ALA A 40 -31.39 -6.18 1.51
C ALA A 40 -30.03 -6.82 1.82
N PRO A 41 -29.04 -6.00 2.21
CA PRO A 41 -27.68 -6.48 2.47
C PRO A 41 -27.62 -7.33 3.75
N TRP A 42 -26.57 -8.14 3.85
CA TRP A 42 -26.18 -8.72 5.13
C TRP A 42 -25.61 -7.66 6.07
N GLY A 43 -25.49 -7.99 7.36
CA GLY A 43 -24.84 -7.14 8.37
C GLY A 43 -23.33 -6.99 8.18
N ALA A 44 -22.61 -6.71 9.28
CA ALA A 44 -21.15 -6.60 9.29
C ALA A 44 -20.46 -7.89 8.80
N LEU A 45 -19.21 -7.81 8.32
CA LEU A 45 -18.52 -8.98 7.76
C LEU A 45 -18.29 -10.06 8.83
N GLU A 46 -17.96 -9.66 10.05
CA GLU A 46 -17.88 -10.57 11.21
C GLU A 46 -19.20 -11.35 11.45
N GLU A 47 -20.35 -10.71 11.25
CA GLU A 47 -21.66 -11.36 11.31
C GLU A 47 -21.90 -12.30 10.12
N VAL A 48 -21.51 -11.88 8.91
CA VAL A 48 -21.60 -12.69 7.68
C VAL A 48 -20.81 -14.00 7.84
N ILE A 49 -19.66 -13.94 8.51
CA ILE A 49 -18.84 -15.12 8.81
C ILE A 49 -19.50 -15.98 9.89
N SER A 50 -19.85 -15.40 11.03
CA SER A 50 -20.39 -16.17 12.16
C SER A 50 -21.77 -16.80 11.87
N SER A 51 -22.57 -16.19 11.00
CA SER A 51 -23.85 -16.75 10.51
C SER A 51 -23.69 -17.83 9.43
N GLY A 52 -22.47 -18.07 8.94
CA GLY A 52 -22.19 -19.01 7.86
C GLY A 52 -22.66 -18.52 6.48
N ALA A 53 -22.98 -17.25 6.32
CA ALA A 53 -23.36 -16.68 5.02
C ALA A 53 -22.16 -16.61 4.06
N LEU A 54 -20.95 -16.31 4.57
CA LEU A 54 -19.73 -16.30 3.73
C LEU A 54 -19.47 -17.65 3.06
N ALA A 55 -19.70 -18.75 3.79
CA ALA A 55 -19.49 -20.12 3.29
C ALA A 55 -20.46 -20.55 2.17
N ARG A 56 -21.47 -19.73 1.86
CA ARG A 56 -22.44 -20.00 0.79
C ARG A 56 -22.00 -19.42 -0.55
N LEU A 57 -21.03 -18.50 -0.54
CA LEU A 57 -20.44 -17.95 -1.75
C LEU A 57 -19.75 -19.06 -2.54
N LYS A 58 -19.78 -18.94 -3.86
CA LYS A 58 -19.18 -19.86 -4.82
C LYS A 58 -18.04 -19.17 -5.54
N GLY A 59 -17.16 -19.96 -6.14
CA GLY A 59 -16.12 -19.45 -7.02
C GLY A 59 -16.70 -18.50 -8.07
N GLY A 60 -16.05 -17.34 -8.23
CA GLY A 60 -16.51 -16.23 -9.07
C GLY A 60 -17.28 -15.14 -8.32
N ASP A 61 -17.91 -15.44 -7.18
CA ASP A 61 -18.73 -14.49 -6.46
C ASP A 61 -17.94 -13.32 -5.86
N THR A 62 -18.62 -12.18 -5.71
CA THR A 62 -18.09 -10.98 -5.07
C THR A 62 -18.98 -10.53 -3.92
N LEU A 63 -18.40 -10.34 -2.72
CA LEU A 63 -19.02 -9.67 -1.59
C LEU A 63 -18.50 -8.23 -1.48
N LEU A 64 -19.38 -7.26 -1.75
CA LEU A 64 -19.10 -5.83 -1.64
C LEU A 64 -19.44 -5.29 -0.25
N LEU A 65 -18.46 -4.68 0.41
CA LEU A 65 -18.58 -4.12 1.75
C LEU A 65 -18.91 -2.62 1.68
N ARG A 66 -20.00 -2.21 2.34
CA ARG A 66 -20.37 -0.79 2.50
C ARG A 66 -19.48 -0.11 3.55
N GLY A 67 -19.63 1.21 3.69
CA GLY A 67 -18.85 1.98 4.66
C GLY A 67 -19.24 1.65 6.11
N GLY A 68 -18.25 1.60 6.99
CA GLY A 68 -18.46 1.38 8.43
C GLY A 68 -17.62 0.24 9.00
N LYS A 69 -17.84 -0.07 10.28
CA LYS A 69 -17.09 -1.09 11.03
C LYS A 69 -17.63 -2.49 10.71
N HIS A 70 -16.80 -3.32 10.11
CA HIS A 70 -17.12 -4.71 9.75
C HIS A 70 -16.55 -5.75 10.73
N GLY A 71 -15.87 -5.29 11.79
CA GLY A 71 -15.49 -6.11 12.94
C GLY A 71 -14.12 -6.80 12.81
N ARG A 72 -13.91 -7.81 13.64
CA ARG A 72 -12.73 -8.69 13.63
C ARG A 72 -12.99 -9.85 12.66
N VAL A 73 -12.23 -9.94 11.58
CA VAL A 73 -12.50 -10.90 10.50
C VAL A 73 -11.52 -12.07 10.57
N VAL A 74 -12.03 -13.27 10.84
CA VAL A 74 -11.24 -14.51 10.87
C VAL A 74 -12.03 -15.61 10.17
N PHE A 75 -11.48 -16.21 9.11
CA PHE A 75 -12.16 -17.29 8.38
C PHE A 75 -11.18 -18.23 7.66
N SER A 76 -11.73 -19.26 7.04
CA SER A 76 -11.06 -20.17 6.10
C SER A 76 -12.00 -20.59 4.98
N GLY A 77 -11.47 -21.17 3.91
CA GLY A 77 -12.27 -21.84 2.89
C GLY A 77 -11.49 -22.21 1.63
N GLU A 78 -11.86 -23.32 1.01
CA GLU A 78 -11.24 -23.82 -0.21
C GLU A 78 -12.16 -23.56 -1.40
N ASN A 79 -11.65 -22.88 -2.43
CA ASN A 79 -12.44 -22.51 -3.60
C ASN A 79 -11.77 -22.97 -4.91
N THR A 80 -12.59 -23.40 -5.87
CA THR A 80 -12.10 -23.76 -7.21
C THR A 80 -11.87 -22.54 -8.11
N GLU A 81 -12.47 -21.40 -7.80
CA GLU A 81 -12.22 -20.11 -8.45
C GLU A 81 -12.18 -19.01 -7.39
N PHE A 82 -11.71 -17.82 -7.74
CA PHE A 82 -11.61 -16.72 -6.78
C PHE A 82 -12.97 -16.31 -6.23
N ILE A 83 -13.07 -16.21 -4.90
CA ILE A 83 -14.11 -15.43 -4.23
C ILE A 83 -13.50 -14.09 -3.83
N THR A 84 -14.18 -13.00 -4.18
CA THR A 84 -13.69 -11.64 -3.91
C THR A 84 -14.47 -10.99 -2.77
N ILE A 85 -13.78 -10.48 -1.76
CA ILE A 85 -14.32 -9.56 -0.76
C ILE A 85 -13.69 -8.19 -1.02
N ALA A 86 -14.52 -7.21 -1.38
CA ALA A 86 -14.02 -5.90 -1.78
C ALA A 86 -14.83 -4.75 -1.17
N ALA A 87 -14.22 -3.58 -1.05
CA ALA A 87 -14.99 -2.37 -0.79
C ALA A 87 -15.96 -2.08 -1.95
N ASP A 88 -17.20 -1.70 -1.63
CA ASP A 88 -18.09 -1.13 -2.65
C ASP A 88 -17.57 0.24 -3.09
N LYS A 89 -17.94 0.66 -4.31
CA LYS A 89 -17.51 1.92 -4.91
C LYS A 89 -17.76 3.10 -3.96
N GLY A 90 -16.68 3.85 -3.67
CA GLY A 90 -16.72 5.04 -2.81
C GLY A 90 -16.87 4.74 -1.30
N CYS A 91 -17.02 3.47 -0.92
CA CYS A 91 -17.15 3.08 0.48
C CYS A 91 -15.78 2.86 1.13
N LYS A 92 -15.72 3.04 2.46
CA LYS A 92 -14.54 2.81 3.28
C LYS A 92 -14.87 1.79 4.39
N PRO A 93 -14.94 0.49 4.07
CA PRO A 93 -15.12 -0.56 5.09
C PRO A 93 -13.90 -0.62 6.01
N GLN A 94 -14.16 -0.83 7.31
CA GLN A 94 -13.16 -0.81 8.37
C GLN A 94 -13.12 -2.15 9.10
N LEU A 95 -11.96 -2.82 9.09
CA LEU A 95 -11.71 -4.05 9.86
C LEU A 95 -10.76 -3.77 11.01
N SER A 96 -11.03 -4.33 12.18
CA SER A 96 -10.08 -4.27 13.30
C SER A 96 -8.93 -5.25 13.15
N TYR A 97 -9.11 -6.30 12.35
CA TYR A 97 -8.18 -7.39 12.09
C TYR A 97 -8.66 -8.22 10.90
N LEU A 98 -7.75 -8.79 10.13
CA LEU A 98 -8.04 -9.74 9.07
C LEU A 98 -7.14 -10.98 9.18
N GLU A 99 -7.75 -12.16 9.32
CA GLU A 99 -7.06 -13.44 9.20
C GLU A 99 -7.79 -14.40 8.25
N ILE A 100 -7.07 -14.87 7.23
CA ILE A 100 -7.46 -16.03 6.43
C ILE A 100 -6.59 -17.20 6.90
N THR A 101 -7.13 -17.97 7.85
CA THR A 101 -6.39 -19.01 8.59
C THR A 101 -5.86 -20.12 7.67
N ALA A 102 -6.70 -20.59 6.75
CA ALA A 102 -6.40 -21.61 5.74
C ALA A 102 -7.30 -21.40 4.51
N GLY A 103 -6.91 -21.92 3.35
CA GLY A 103 -7.77 -21.85 2.17
C GLY A 103 -7.09 -21.47 0.86
N THR A 104 -7.85 -21.57 -0.22
CA THR A 104 -7.38 -21.19 -1.56
C THR A 104 -8.31 -20.24 -2.30
N ARG A 105 -7.71 -19.42 -3.16
CA ARG A 105 -8.40 -18.51 -4.10
C ARG A 105 -9.34 -17.54 -3.41
N TRP A 106 -8.81 -16.82 -2.43
CA TRP A 106 -9.46 -15.65 -1.83
C TRP A 106 -8.83 -14.37 -2.35
N ARG A 107 -9.66 -13.37 -2.65
CA ARG A 107 -9.19 -12.02 -2.98
C ARG A 107 -9.82 -11.00 -2.03
N ILE A 108 -8.98 -10.27 -1.31
CA ILE A 108 -9.39 -9.17 -0.43
C ILE A 108 -8.92 -7.86 -1.05
N LYS A 109 -9.84 -6.90 -1.21
CA LYS A 109 -9.55 -5.70 -1.99
C LYS A 109 -10.08 -4.41 -1.38
N GLY A 110 -9.22 -3.39 -1.31
CA GLY A 110 -9.65 -2.01 -1.09
C GLY A 110 -10.15 -1.71 0.33
N LEU A 111 -9.74 -2.49 1.33
CA LEU A 111 -10.23 -2.36 2.70
C LEU A 111 -9.34 -1.44 3.55
N THR A 112 -9.91 -0.81 4.57
CA THR A 112 -9.15 -0.17 5.64
C THR A 112 -9.07 -1.11 6.84
N ILE A 113 -7.86 -1.45 7.28
CA ILE A 113 -7.61 -2.42 8.35
C ILE A 113 -6.73 -1.75 9.40
N SER A 114 -7.21 -1.66 10.64
CA SER A 114 -6.47 -0.98 11.69
C SER A 114 -6.79 -1.50 13.08
N ALA A 115 -5.75 -1.67 13.89
CA ALA A 115 -5.87 -1.97 15.31
C ALA A 115 -6.69 -0.90 16.06
N SER A 116 -6.69 0.36 15.60
CA SER A 116 -7.50 1.44 16.17
C SER A 116 -9.01 1.22 16.08
N PHE A 117 -9.47 0.26 15.26
CA PHE A 117 -10.89 -0.08 15.18
C PHE A 117 -11.30 -1.20 16.14
N ALA A 118 -10.35 -1.83 16.83
CA ALA A 118 -10.64 -2.87 17.81
C ALA A 118 -11.29 -2.29 19.07
N GLU A 119 -12.19 -3.06 19.68
CA GLU A 119 -12.78 -2.70 20.98
C GLU A 119 -11.75 -2.77 22.12
N LYS A 120 -10.75 -3.65 21.96
CA LYS A 120 -9.66 -3.87 22.91
C LYS A 120 -8.34 -3.87 22.15
N PRO A 121 -7.27 -3.26 22.70
CA PRO A 121 -5.93 -3.37 22.15
C PRO A 121 -5.50 -4.84 22.04
N TYR A 122 -4.72 -5.15 21.02
CA TYR A 122 -4.08 -6.44 20.82
C TYR A 122 -2.66 -6.22 20.31
N ASP A 123 -1.76 -7.16 20.63
CA ASP A 123 -0.36 -7.15 20.19
C ASP A 123 -0.16 -8.30 19.19
N ASP A 124 -0.39 -8.01 17.92
CA ASP A 124 -0.30 -8.96 16.80
C ASP A 124 -0.12 -8.20 15.47
N VAL A 125 0.07 -8.95 14.39
CA VAL A 125 -0.03 -8.47 13.00
C VAL A 125 -1.48 -8.13 12.65
N MET A 126 -1.74 -7.08 11.86
CA MET A 126 -3.13 -6.66 11.55
C MET A 126 -3.76 -7.46 10.41
N VAL A 127 -2.93 -7.93 9.46
CA VAL A 127 -3.35 -8.79 8.36
C VAL A 127 -2.53 -10.06 8.36
N LYS A 128 -3.20 -11.20 8.45
CA LYS A 128 -2.59 -12.53 8.50
C LYS A 128 -3.21 -13.45 7.47
N VAL A 129 -2.41 -14.17 6.70
CA VAL A 129 -2.93 -15.21 5.79
C VAL A 129 -2.12 -16.49 5.94
N ALA A 130 -2.73 -17.66 5.74
CA ALA A 130 -2.04 -18.94 5.56
C ALA A 130 -1.12 -19.38 6.72
N ASP A 131 -1.44 -19.04 7.97
CA ASP A 131 -0.66 -19.50 9.14
C ASP A 131 -1.38 -20.59 9.96
N GLY A 132 -2.67 -20.82 9.73
CA GLY A 132 -3.48 -21.82 10.44
C GLY A 132 -3.55 -23.18 9.75
N GLY A 133 -3.32 -23.25 8.43
CA GLY A 133 -3.37 -24.51 7.68
C GLY A 133 -3.07 -24.37 6.18
N PRO A 134 -3.14 -25.49 5.42
CA PRO A 134 -2.87 -25.51 3.98
C PRO A 134 -3.56 -24.37 3.24
N SER A 135 -2.83 -23.68 2.39
CA SER A 135 -3.35 -22.52 1.65
C SER A 135 -2.68 -22.34 0.30
N GLY A 136 -3.34 -21.62 -0.61
CA GLY A 136 -2.72 -21.20 -1.86
C GLY A 136 -3.46 -20.06 -2.55
N GLU A 137 -2.78 -19.22 -3.32
CA GLU A 137 -3.44 -18.22 -4.19
C GLU A 137 -4.38 -17.26 -3.41
N ILE A 138 -3.96 -16.81 -2.22
CA ILE A 138 -4.65 -15.73 -1.48
C ILE A 138 -4.05 -14.39 -1.90
N ILE A 139 -4.90 -13.45 -2.30
CA ILE A 139 -4.51 -12.10 -2.74
C ILE A 139 -5.08 -11.08 -1.77
N VAL A 140 -4.22 -10.23 -1.21
CA VAL A 140 -4.63 -9.01 -0.49
C VAL A 140 -4.10 -7.82 -1.27
N GLU A 141 -5.00 -7.00 -1.80
CA GLU A 141 -4.65 -5.89 -2.67
C GLU A 141 -5.37 -4.57 -2.39
N ASP A 142 -4.70 -3.46 -2.70
CA ASP A 142 -5.24 -2.09 -2.58
C ASP A 142 -5.72 -1.73 -1.15
N CYS A 143 -5.26 -2.43 -0.11
CA CYS A 143 -5.70 -2.18 1.27
C CYS A 143 -4.85 -1.13 1.99
N PHE A 144 -5.44 -0.41 2.93
CA PHE A 144 -4.73 0.48 3.85
C PHE A 144 -4.67 -0.15 5.24
N VAL A 145 -3.45 -0.46 5.69
CA VAL A 145 -3.17 -1.20 6.93
C VAL A 145 -2.35 -0.31 7.87
N TYR A 146 -2.85 -0.01 9.07
CA TYR A 146 -2.13 0.88 9.99
C TYR A 146 -2.48 0.68 11.47
N THR A 147 -1.56 0.95 12.39
CA THR A 147 -1.85 0.87 13.84
C THR A 147 -2.77 2.01 14.28
N THR A 148 -2.34 3.25 14.02
CA THR A 148 -3.09 4.50 14.23
C THR A 148 -2.64 5.54 13.20
N LEU A 149 -3.44 6.58 12.96
CA LEU A 149 -3.05 7.68 12.06
C LEU A 149 -2.23 8.76 12.76
N ASP A 150 -2.54 9.06 14.02
CA ASP A 150 -1.86 10.10 14.79
C ASP A 150 -0.79 9.49 15.69
N THR A 151 0.48 9.75 15.34
CA THR A 151 1.67 9.35 16.10
C THR A 151 2.38 10.56 16.71
N SER A 152 1.76 11.74 16.70
CA SER A 152 2.40 12.99 17.18
C SER A 152 2.86 12.93 18.64
N LYS A 153 2.19 12.10 19.45
CA LYS A 153 2.49 11.85 20.86
C LYS A 153 3.29 10.57 21.11
N TRP A 154 3.63 9.80 20.08
CA TRP A 154 4.36 8.55 20.24
C TRP A 154 5.79 8.79 20.74
N THR A 155 6.14 8.02 21.76
CA THR A 155 7.50 7.78 22.24
C THR A 155 8.14 6.62 21.49
N ALA A 156 9.44 6.40 21.66
CA ALA A 156 10.12 5.20 21.16
C ALA A 156 9.44 3.90 21.62
N LYS A 157 8.94 3.84 22.86
CA LYS A 157 8.21 2.68 23.38
C LYS A 157 6.90 2.42 22.64
N ASP A 158 6.19 3.48 22.24
CA ASP A 158 4.95 3.34 21.48
C ASP A 158 5.23 2.80 20.08
N TRP A 159 6.31 3.26 19.44
CA TRP A 159 6.81 2.69 18.18
C TRP A 159 7.17 1.21 18.33
N MET A 160 7.80 0.81 19.43
CA MET A 160 8.16 -0.60 19.69
C MET A 160 6.95 -1.48 19.99
N ALA A 161 5.89 -0.91 20.56
CA ALA A 161 4.64 -1.60 20.90
C ALA A 161 3.57 -1.52 19.80
N ALA A 162 3.86 -0.86 18.67
CA ALA A 162 2.93 -0.74 17.56
C ALA A 162 2.60 -2.10 16.96
N ASN A 163 1.39 -2.25 16.41
CA ASN A 163 1.03 -3.45 15.67
C ASN A 163 1.90 -3.60 14.42
N SER A 164 2.15 -4.84 14.02
CA SER A 164 2.83 -5.13 12.76
C SER A 164 1.84 -5.16 11.60
N GLY A 165 2.30 -4.85 10.39
CA GLY A 165 1.47 -4.68 9.21
C GLY A 165 0.84 -5.97 8.71
N MET A 166 1.59 -6.72 7.90
CA MET A 166 1.06 -7.86 7.16
C MET A 166 1.98 -9.09 7.29
N PHE A 167 1.37 -10.26 7.46
CA PHE A 167 2.05 -11.53 7.59
C PHE A 167 1.46 -12.56 6.63
N MET A 168 2.30 -13.05 5.74
CA MET A 168 2.02 -14.16 4.85
C MET A 168 2.63 -15.42 5.46
N GLY A 169 1.77 -16.31 5.93
CA GLY A 169 2.08 -17.42 6.82
C GLY A 169 2.83 -18.58 6.19
N ARG A 170 3.06 -19.62 6.98
CA ARG A 170 4.03 -20.69 6.63
C ARG A 170 3.40 -21.86 5.88
N ASN A 171 2.09 -21.94 5.83
CA ASN A 171 1.37 -23.14 5.43
C ASN A 171 0.78 -23.04 4.01
N GLY A 172 1.34 -22.16 3.16
CA GLY A 172 0.85 -21.99 1.80
C GLY A 172 1.91 -21.48 0.82
N LYS A 173 1.48 -21.29 -0.42
CA LYS A 173 2.32 -20.81 -1.53
C LYS A 173 1.52 -20.01 -2.56
N GLY A 174 2.20 -19.23 -3.39
CA GLY A 174 1.55 -18.49 -4.46
C GLY A 174 0.64 -17.35 -3.97
N HIS A 175 0.88 -16.85 -2.77
CA HIS A 175 0.12 -15.73 -2.21
C HIS A 175 0.61 -14.39 -2.76
N VAL A 176 -0.24 -13.37 -2.73
CA VAL A 176 0.07 -12.04 -3.27
C VAL A 176 -0.33 -10.95 -2.28
N PHE A 177 0.62 -10.12 -1.89
CA PHE A 177 0.36 -8.81 -1.31
C PHE A 177 0.70 -7.74 -2.34
N ARG A 178 -0.32 -7.07 -2.87
CA ARG A 178 -0.18 -6.11 -3.97
C ARG A 178 -0.71 -4.74 -3.63
N ASN A 179 0.07 -3.70 -3.91
CA ASN A 179 -0.41 -2.33 -3.85
C ASN A 179 -1.12 -1.98 -2.53
N ASN A 180 -0.66 -2.53 -1.40
CA ASN A 180 -1.17 -2.16 -0.09
C ASN A 180 -0.34 -1.00 0.48
N TYR A 181 -0.95 -0.21 1.35
CA TYR A 181 -0.27 0.83 2.10
C TYR A 181 -0.19 0.41 3.57
N VAL A 182 1.02 0.14 4.06
CA VAL A 182 1.30 -0.25 5.44
C VAL A 182 1.94 0.93 6.16
N PHE A 183 1.29 1.42 7.22
CA PHE A 183 1.61 2.70 7.84
C PHE A 183 1.62 2.68 9.36
N ASN A 184 2.58 3.35 10.00
CA ASN A 184 2.70 3.45 11.46
C ASN A 184 2.68 2.06 12.12
N THR A 185 3.65 1.23 11.79
CA THR A 185 3.72 -0.17 12.22
C THR A 185 5.03 -0.49 12.93
N ARG A 186 5.07 -1.60 13.69
CA ARG A 186 6.34 -2.15 14.14
C ARG A 186 7.11 -2.77 12.97
N PHE A 187 6.74 -3.98 12.56
CA PHE A 187 7.21 -4.59 11.31
C PHE A 187 6.27 -4.26 10.16
N GLY A 188 6.81 -4.07 8.95
CA GLY A 188 6.01 -3.82 7.76
C GLY A 188 5.32 -5.07 7.22
N ILE A 189 6.00 -5.83 6.34
CA ILE A 189 5.46 -7.01 5.66
C ILE A 189 6.40 -8.20 5.84
N ALA A 190 5.88 -9.35 6.26
CA ALA A 190 6.66 -10.59 6.36
C ALA A 190 6.14 -11.68 5.41
N LEU A 191 7.04 -12.21 4.58
CA LEU A 191 6.76 -13.27 3.62
C LEU A 191 7.34 -14.60 4.13
N CYS A 192 6.47 -15.49 4.60
CA CYS A 192 6.83 -16.84 5.07
C CYS A 192 6.23 -17.97 4.24
N SER A 193 5.58 -17.66 3.12
CA SER A 193 5.06 -18.61 2.12
C SER A 193 5.96 -18.68 0.89
N GLU A 194 6.13 -19.86 0.32
CA GLU A 194 6.91 -20.08 -0.91
C GLU A 194 6.24 -19.45 -2.14
N ASP A 195 7.01 -19.23 -3.20
CA ASP A 195 6.54 -18.84 -4.55
C ASP A 195 5.56 -17.65 -4.53
N SER A 196 5.74 -16.71 -3.60
CA SER A 196 4.79 -15.64 -3.31
C SER A 196 5.30 -14.27 -3.78
N LEU A 197 4.36 -13.36 -4.04
CA LEU A 197 4.62 -12.05 -4.63
C LEU A 197 4.27 -10.92 -3.66
N CYS A 198 5.22 -10.01 -3.45
CA CYS A 198 5.02 -8.76 -2.76
C CYS A 198 5.36 -7.62 -3.72
N GLU A 199 4.33 -6.96 -4.27
CA GLU A 199 4.55 -5.92 -5.29
C GLU A 199 3.77 -4.63 -5.11
N GLY A 200 4.41 -3.50 -5.43
CA GLY A 200 3.74 -2.19 -5.46
C GLY A 200 3.29 -1.68 -4.10
N ASN A 201 3.64 -2.34 -3.00
CA ASN A 201 3.24 -1.92 -1.67
C ASN A 201 4.05 -0.69 -1.24
N VAL A 202 3.48 0.10 -0.33
CA VAL A 202 4.19 1.16 0.38
C VAL A 202 4.29 0.74 1.85
N VAL A 203 5.50 0.64 2.39
CA VAL A 203 5.75 0.50 3.82
C VAL A 203 6.32 1.83 4.30
N SER A 204 5.59 2.53 5.15
CA SER A 204 5.96 3.87 5.58
C SER A 204 5.77 4.05 7.08
N HIS A 205 6.69 4.74 7.74
CA HIS A 205 6.62 4.98 9.19
C HIS A 205 6.56 3.66 9.95
N PHE A 206 7.70 3.00 10.02
CA PHE A 206 7.86 1.72 10.70
C PHE A 206 9.05 1.76 11.64
N SER A 207 9.14 0.83 12.59
CA SER A 207 10.17 0.85 13.64
C SER A 207 10.90 -0.47 13.81
N ALA A 208 11.00 -1.24 12.72
CA ALA A 208 11.74 -2.48 12.66
C ALA A 208 12.10 -2.78 11.20
N ASP A 209 11.94 -4.03 10.74
CA ASP A 209 12.15 -4.35 9.32
C ASP A 209 10.98 -3.93 8.43
N GLY A 210 11.29 -3.42 7.25
CA GLY A 210 10.32 -3.03 6.24
C GLY A 210 9.65 -4.24 5.59
N ILE A 211 10.43 -5.07 4.89
CA ILE A 211 9.96 -6.31 4.27
C ILE A 211 10.88 -7.48 4.64
N ARG A 212 10.31 -8.61 5.06
CA ARG A 212 11.04 -9.85 5.36
C ARG A 212 10.78 -10.92 4.31
N VAL A 213 11.85 -11.50 3.79
CA VAL A 213 11.86 -12.56 2.77
C VAL A 213 12.49 -13.81 3.39
N THR A 214 11.75 -14.90 3.52
CA THR A 214 12.20 -16.04 4.35
C THR A 214 11.98 -17.41 3.74
N ARG A 215 11.47 -17.50 2.51
CA ARG A 215 11.21 -18.77 1.80
C ARG A 215 11.61 -18.71 0.34
N ASP A 216 11.65 -19.90 -0.27
CA ASP A 216 12.06 -20.09 -1.65
C ASP A 216 11.08 -19.44 -2.63
N GLY A 217 11.59 -18.99 -3.78
CA GLY A 217 10.78 -18.53 -4.92
C GLY A 217 10.07 -17.19 -4.72
N GLN A 218 10.33 -16.48 -3.63
CA GLN A 218 9.65 -15.21 -3.32
C GLN A 218 10.12 -14.08 -4.24
N ILE A 219 9.17 -13.24 -4.67
CA ILE A 219 9.41 -12.06 -5.51
C ILE A 219 8.98 -10.80 -4.74
N VAL A 220 9.92 -9.87 -4.55
CA VAL A 220 9.69 -8.55 -3.94
C VAL A 220 10.02 -7.48 -4.97
N GLN A 221 9.00 -6.80 -5.50
CA GLN A 221 9.23 -5.85 -6.60
C GLN A 221 8.41 -4.56 -6.53
N HIS A 222 8.98 -3.45 -7.00
CA HIS A 222 8.26 -2.17 -7.14
C HIS A 222 7.66 -1.62 -5.84
N ASN A 223 8.16 -2.07 -4.67
CA ASN A 223 7.70 -1.55 -3.39
C ASN A 223 8.42 -0.24 -3.07
N VAL A 224 7.77 0.61 -2.27
CA VAL A 224 8.39 1.80 -1.68
C VAL A 224 8.48 1.61 -0.18
N ILE A 225 9.69 1.71 0.38
CA ILE A 225 9.95 1.52 1.81
C ILE A 225 10.58 2.79 2.35
N ARG A 226 9.95 3.42 3.34
CA ARG A 226 10.40 4.75 3.79
C ARG A 226 10.09 5.13 5.23
N ASN A 227 10.87 6.07 5.76
CA ASN A 227 10.69 6.70 7.06
C ASN A 227 10.70 5.69 8.20
N ILE A 228 11.88 5.16 8.50
CA ILE A 228 12.07 4.31 9.66
C ILE A 228 12.24 5.13 10.95
N TYR A 229 11.73 4.63 12.06
CA TYR A 229 11.74 5.23 13.39
C TYR A 229 12.40 4.31 14.41
N VAL A 230 12.97 4.91 15.46
CA VAL A 230 13.58 4.23 16.62
C VAL A 230 14.87 3.51 16.26
N SER A 231 15.88 3.69 17.10
CA SER A 231 17.18 3.06 16.98
C SER A 231 17.59 2.32 18.25
N ASP A 232 18.74 1.66 18.22
CA ASP A 232 19.41 1.12 19.40
C ASP A 232 19.60 2.19 20.50
N GLU A 233 19.90 3.45 20.12
CA GLU A 233 20.04 4.55 21.08
C GLU A 233 18.73 4.91 21.81
N ASP A 234 17.59 4.57 21.21
CA ASP A 234 16.26 4.77 21.78
C ASP A 234 15.79 3.58 22.65
N GLY A 235 16.63 2.55 22.79
CA GLY A 235 16.38 1.35 23.59
C GLY A 235 15.83 0.16 22.79
N ASP A 236 16.01 0.17 21.47
CA ASP A 236 15.54 -0.89 20.57
C ASP A 236 16.68 -1.61 19.87
N ASN A 237 17.01 -2.79 20.38
CA ASN A 237 18.13 -3.58 19.86
C ASN A 237 17.80 -4.29 18.52
N ASN A 238 16.68 -3.98 17.86
CA ASN A 238 16.40 -4.53 16.53
C ASN A 238 17.42 -3.99 15.53
N HIS A 239 17.93 -4.87 14.67
CA HIS A 239 18.78 -4.47 13.55
C HIS A 239 17.89 -4.28 12.35
N ASP A 240 17.55 -3.02 12.06
CA ASP A 240 16.53 -2.71 11.07
C ASP A 240 17.05 -2.80 9.64
N ASP A 241 16.32 -3.57 8.82
CA ASP A 241 16.54 -3.71 7.39
C ASP A 241 15.33 -3.19 6.60
N ALA A 242 15.57 -2.47 5.50
CA ALA A 242 14.50 -2.15 4.57
C ALA A 242 13.93 -3.43 3.95
N ILE A 243 14.83 -4.32 3.48
CA ILE A 243 14.47 -5.67 3.07
C ILE A 243 15.44 -6.66 3.71
N GLN A 244 14.93 -7.51 4.59
CA GLN A 244 15.71 -8.54 5.28
C GLN A 244 15.46 -9.91 4.67
N CYS A 245 16.50 -10.74 4.66
CA CYS A 245 16.37 -12.17 4.47
C CYS A 245 17.07 -12.92 5.59
N PHE A 246 16.36 -13.88 6.17
CA PHE A 246 16.93 -14.81 7.14
C PHE A 246 16.26 -16.19 7.06
N LEU A 247 17.00 -17.20 7.50
CA LEU A 247 16.50 -18.54 7.69
C LEU A 247 15.67 -18.62 8.97
N PHE A 248 14.39 -18.94 8.84
CA PHE A 248 13.51 -19.17 10.01
C PHE A 248 14.02 -20.30 10.92
N ASN A 249 14.71 -21.30 10.34
CA ASN A 249 15.35 -22.40 11.06
C ASN A 249 16.89 -22.27 10.91
N LYS A 250 17.53 -21.50 11.80
CA LYS A 250 18.99 -21.32 11.80
C LYS A 250 19.72 -22.68 11.81
N GLY A 251 20.69 -22.84 10.90
CA GLY A 251 21.61 -23.99 10.87
C GLY A 251 21.16 -25.24 10.10
N THR A 252 19.93 -25.31 9.58
CA THR A 252 19.43 -26.50 8.84
C THR A 252 18.73 -26.18 7.52
N GLY A 253 18.63 -24.89 7.15
CA GLY A 253 17.94 -24.44 5.95
C GLY A 253 18.83 -23.68 4.96
N THR A 254 18.26 -23.41 3.81
CA THR A 254 18.77 -22.52 2.75
C THR A 254 17.57 -21.79 2.17
N VAL A 255 17.75 -20.56 1.69
CA VAL A 255 16.73 -19.89 0.87
C VAL A 255 17.19 -19.92 -0.58
N ARG A 256 16.27 -20.11 -1.53
CA ARG A 256 16.58 -20.22 -2.96
C ARG A 256 15.67 -19.39 -3.85
N ASN A 257 16.18 -19.03 -5.03
CA ASN A 257 15.37 -18.52 -6.14
C ASN A 257 14.57 -17.25 -5.79
N VAL A 258 15.10 -16.42 -4.89
CA VAL A 258 14.45 -15.17 -4.48
C VAL A 258 14.82 -14.06 -5.46
N THR A 259 13.82 -13.27 -5.85
CA THR A 259 14.02 -12.07 -6.67
C THR A 259 13.61 -10.82 -5.90
N VAL A 260 14.54 -9.86 -5.77
CA VAL A 260 14.28 -8.54 -5.19
C VAL A 260 14.64 -7.49 -6.23
N ARG A 261 13.62 -6.86 -6.82
CA ARG A 261 13.86 -5.98 -7.96
C ARG A 261 13.09 -4.68 -7.96
N GLU A 262 13.76 -3.63 -8.42
CA GLU A 262 13.12 -2.35 -8.71
C GLU A 262 12.32 -1.81 -7.52
N ASN A 263 12.81 -2.00 -6.28
CA ASN A 263 12.24 -1.39 -5.09
C ASN A 263 12.92 -0.04 -4.81
N LEU A 264 12.15 0.90 -4.29
CA LEU A 264 12.63 2.22 -3.89
C LEU A 264 12.69 2.30 -2.36
N ILE A 265 13.88 2.49 -1.82
CA ILE A 265 14.13 2.56 -0.38
C ILE A 265 14.62 3.97 -0.05
N ILE A 266 13.88 4.68 0.81
CA ILE A 266 14.22 6.02 1.28
C ILE A 266 14.14 6.02 2.80
N MET A 267 15.28 5.82 3.47
CA MET A 267 15.29 5.66 4.92
C MET A 267 14.53 6.77 5.67
N ARG A 268 14.72 8.02 5.25
CA ARG A 268 14.01 9.17 5.80
C ARG A 268 13.89 10.27 4.76
N GLU A 269 12.69 10.82 4.64
CA GLU A 269 12.39 11.92 3.72
C GLU A 269 12.53 13.30 4.36
N SER A 270 12.33 13.41 5.68
CA SER A 270 12.38 14.68 6.41
C SER A 270 13.42 14.64 7.52
N GLU A 271 14.37 15.58 7.50
CA GLU A 271 15.34 15.76 8.59
C GLU A 271 14.69 16.18 9.92
N ALA A 272 13.44 16.65 9.89
CA ALA A 272 12.68 16.97 11.10
C ALA A 272 12.02 15.74 11.77
N GLN A 273 12.16 14.54 11.18
CA GLN A 273 11.62 13.32 11.78
C GLN A 273 12.23 13.08 13.17
N LYS A 274 11.38 12.80 14.16
CA LYS A 274 11.82 12.35 15.50
C LYS A 274 12.21 10.87 15.48
N TRP A 275 12.97 10.43 16.48
CA TRP A 275 13.39 9.03 16.65
C TRP A 275 14.11 8.52 15.41
N GLN A 276 15.16 9.23 14.99
CA GLN A 276 15.87 8.90 13.75
C GLN A 276 16.59 7.57 13.89
N ALA A 277 16.28 6.63 13.01
CA ALA A 277 16.94 5.34 12.95
C ALA A 277 18.07 5.29 11.94
N THR A 278 19.00 4.36 12.14
CA THR A 278 19.84 3.82 11.08
C THR A 278 19.17 2.59 10.50
N MET A 279 19.21 2.41 9.18
CA MET A 279 18.60 1.26 8.53
C MET A 279 19.54 0.66 7.50
N GLN A 280 19.63 -0.65 7.46
CA GLN A 280 20.29 -1.38 6.40
C GLN A 280 19.40 -1.38 5.15
N GLY A 281 19.98 -1.35 3.95
CA GLY A 281 19.22 -1.38 2.71
C GLY A 281 18.62 -2.77 2.48
N ILE A 282 19.29 -3.58 1.68
CA ILE A 282 18.95 -4.99 1.47
C ILE A 282 19.99 -5.84 2.19
N GLY A 283 19.66 -6.35 3.38
CA GLY A 283 20.57 -7.06 4.27
C GLY A 283 20.24 -8.54 4.41
N PHE A 284 20.92 -9.38 3.63
CA PHE A 284 20.71 -10.83 3.63
C PHE A 284 21.91 -11.53 4.25
N PHE A 285 21.86 -11.73 5.56
CA PHE A 285 23.04 -12.12 6.35
C PHE A 285 23.08 -13.59 6.72
N ASP A 286 21.94 -14.28 6.75
CA ASP A 286 21.82 -15.65 7.24
C ASP A 286 21.64 -16.63 6.06
N GLY A 287 22.74 -16.92 5.35
CA GLY A 287 22.77 -17.87 4.25
C GLY A 287 22.90 -19.34 4.71
N PRO A 288 23.05 -20.29 3.77
CA PRO A 288 23.35 -20.06 2.36
C PRO A 288 22.17 -19.49 1.56
N LEU A 289 22.48 -18.51 0.70
CA LEU A 289 21.54 -17.87 -0.23
C LEU A 289 21.85 -18.37 -1.64
N ILE A 290 20.92 -19.05 -2.30
CA ILE A 290 21.21 -19.75 -3.57
C ILE A 290 20.36 -19.19 -4.70
N ASN A 291 20.98 -18.81 -5.81
CA ASN A 291 20.29 -18.33 -7.01
C ASN A 291 19.36 -17.13 -6.73
N PHE A 292 19.87 -16.15 -5.98
CA PHE A 292 19.14 -14.89 -5.75
C PHE A 292 19.39 -13.93 -6.91
N SER A 293 18.38 -13.13 -7.24
CA SER A 293 18.53 -11.95 -8.10
C SER A 293 18.16 -10.69 -7.32
N VAL A 294 19.10 -9.78 -7.13
CA VAL A 294 18.88 -8.46 -6.52
C VAL A 294 19.17 -7.40 -7.58
N GLU A 295 18.13 -6.84 -8.21
CA GLU A 295 18.31 -6.03 -9.41
C GLU A 295 17.55 -4.69 -9.46
N GLY A 296 18.18 -3.64 -9.97
CA GLY A 296 17.51 -2.39 -10.30
C GLY A 296 16.92 -1.60 -9.10
N ASN A 297 17.25 -1.98 -7.86
CA ASN A 297 16.76 -1.29 -6.67
C ASN A 297 17.48 0.06 -6.50
N VAL A 298 16.78 1.05 -5.95
CA VAL A 298 17.33 2.37 -5.62
C VAL A 298 17.21 2.59 -4.12
N ILE A 299 18.34 2.84 -3.48
CA ILE A 299 18.50 2.78 -2.03
C ILE A 299 19.17 4.06 -1.55
N ASN A 300 18.48 4.82 -0.70
CA ASN A 300 19.03 5.92 0.08
C ASN A 300 18.98 5.57 1.57
N THR A 301 20.13 5.29 2.17
CA THR A 301 20.19 4.77 3.54
C THR A 301 21.38 5.31 4.35
N SER A 302 21.24 5.35 5.68
CA SER A 302 22.29 5.79 6.61
C SER A 302 23.05 4.61 7.21
N HIS A 303 23.47 3.67 6.37
CA HIS A 303 24.22 2.49 6.80
C HIS A 303 25.17 2.03 5.70
N TRP A 304 26.27 1.40 6.10
CA TRP A 304 27.23 0.82 5.16
C TRP A 304 26.66 -0.37 4.36
N HIS A 305 25.55 -0.99 4.79
CA HIS A 305 24.94 -2.10 4.07
C HIS A 305 23.91 -1.55 3.08
N GLY A 306 24.34 -1.24 1.85
CA GLY A 306 23.42 -0.91 0.75
C GLY A 306 22.74 -2.17 0.22
N VAL A 307 23.55 -3.08 -0.31
CA VAL A 307 23.14 -4.47 -0.63
C VAL A 307 24.20 -5.41 -0.09
N THR A 308 23.82 -6.34 0.77
CA THR A 308 24.70 -7.41 1.26
C THR A 308 24.03 -8.76 1.07
N LEU A 309 24.74 -9.67 0.38
CA LEU A 309 24.39 -11.09 0.32
C LEU A 309 25.51 -11.90 0.99
N SER A 310 25.23 -12.53 2.13
CA SER A 310 26.17 -13.39 2.85
C SER A 310 26.00 -14.86 2.46
N ASP A 311 27.12 -15.58 2.31
CA ASP A 311 27.11 -17.02 1.96
C ASP A 311 26.35 -17.29 0.65
N ALA A 312 26.50 -16.37 -0.31
CA ALA A 312 25.80 -16.33 -1.59
C ALA A 312 26.41 -17.31 -2.62
N GLN A 313 25.54 -18.07 -3.29
CA GLN A 313 25.91 -19.05 -4.29
C GLN A 313 25.08 -18.85 -5.56
N ASP A 314 25.76 -18.66 -6.69
CA ASP A 314 25.13 -18.47 -7.99
C ASP A 314 24.14 -17.28 -8.01
N CYS A 315 24.39 -16.26 -7.19
CA CYS A 315 23.53 -15.08 -7.08
C CYS A 315 23.97 -13.95 -8.01
N SER A 316 23.04 -13.05 -8.32
CA SER A 316 23.26 -11.87 -9.15
C SER A 316 22.87 -10.59 -8.39
N ILE A 317 23.78 -9.61 -8.36
CA ILE A 317 23.52 -8.24 -7.87
C ILE A 317 23.70 -7.28 -9.05
N LEU A 318 22.60 -6.78 -9.61
CA LEU A 318 22.59 -6.12 -10.92
C LEU A 318 21.98 -4.71 -10.88
N ASN A 319 22.67 -3.71 -11.42
CA ASN A 319 22.07 -2.39 -11.71
C ASN A 319 21.42 -1.68 -10.50
N ASN A 320 21.85 -1.98 -9.27
CA ASN A 320 21.36 -1.31 -8.06
C ASN A 320 22.08 0.03 -7.85
N VAL A 321 21.40 0.97 -7.21
CA VAL A 321 21.99 2.24 -6.77
C VAL A 321 21.92 2.31 -5.25
N CYS A 322 23.09 2.30 -4.62
CA CYS A 322 23.27 2.42 -3.17
C CYS A 322 23.85 3.79 -2.85
N PHE A 323 23.06 4.65 -2.24
CA PHE A 323 23.39 6.04 -1.94
C PHE A 323 23.14 6.38 -0.47
N THR A 324 23.80 7.44 0.01
CA THR A 324 23.52 8.07 1.28
C THR A 324 23.56 9.58 1.08
N GLN A 325 22.52 10.26 1.53
CA GLN A 325 22.51 11.73 1.54
C GLN A 325 23.26 12.32 2.74
N TRP A 326 23.63 11.49 3.71
CA TRP A 326 24.29 11.91 4.94
C TRP A 326 25.82 11.90 4.77
N THR A 327 26.48 12.89 5.38
CA THR A 327 27.91 13.17 5.16
C THR A 327 28.85 12.30 5.99
N ASP A 328 28.34 11.50 6.94
CA ASP A 328 29.16 10.58 7.70
C ASP A 328 29.74 9.50 6.79
N THR A 329 31.06 9.56 6.62
CA THR A 329 31.81 8.61 5.81
C THR A 329 31.69 7.16 6.28
N LYS A 330 31.36 6.91 7.56
CA LYS A 330 31.13 5.57 8.11
C LYS A 330 29.81 4.95 7.66
N LEU A 331 28.86 5.77 7.19
CA LEU A 331 27.53 5.37 6.75
C LEU A 331 27.41 5.30 5.23
N ARG A 332 28.55 5.22 4.52
CA ARG A 332 28.60 5.10 3.06
C ARG A 332 28.26 3.68 2.62
N PRO A 333 27.14 3.46 1.91
CA PRO A 333 26.70 2.12 1.57
C PRO A 333 27.58 1.46 0.52
N TRP A 334 27.81 0.16 0.72
CA TRP A 334 28.47 -0.73 -0.21
C TRP A 334 27.51 -1.70 -0.89
N VAL A 335 28.03 -2.33 -1.94
CA VAL A 335 27.55 -3.62 -2.41
C VAL A 335 28.54 -4.69 -1.95
N GLN A 336 28.06 -5.72 -1.26
CA GLN A 336 28.92 -6.73 -0.64
C GLN A 336 28.45 -8.16 -0.91
N LEU A 337 29.44 -9.01 -1.19
CA LEU A 337 29.36 -10.46 -1.00
C LEU A 337 30.04 -10.79 0.32
N GLY A 338 29.23 -11.12 1.33
CA GLY A 338 29.67 -11.39 2.69
C GLY A 338 29.78 -12.88 2.98
N THR A 339 30.19 -13.22 4.21
CA THR A 339 30.15 -14.59 4.70
C THR A 339 29.96 -14.62 6.20
N LYS A 340 29.14 -15.56 6.68
CA LYS A 340 29.08 -15.96 8.10
C LYS A 340 29.71 -17.34 8.32
N ASN A 341 30.46 -17.84 7.33
CA ASN A 341 31.06 -19.16 7.30
C ASN A 341 30.03 -20.30 7.39
N VAL A 342 28.80 -20.09 6.89
CA VAL A 342 27.75 -21.13 6.85
C VAL A 342 27.81 -21.95 5.55
N GLY A 343 28.25 -21.33 4.45
CA GLY A 343 28.42 -21.99 3.16
C GLY A 343 29.50 -21.33 2.31
N PRO A 344 29.90 -21.93 1.19
CA PRO A 344 30.83 -21.29 0.27
C PRO A 344 30.20 -20.04 -0.35
N VAL A 345 31.01 -19.03 -0.64
CA VAL A 345 30.62 -17.89 -1.48
C VAL A 345 31.24 -18.09 -2.86
N LYS A 346 30.42 -18.36 -3.87
CA LYS A 346 30.92 -18.72 -5.22
C LYS A 346 29.89 -18.49 -6.33
N GLY A 347 30.38 -18.33 -7.55
CA GLY A 347 29.54 -18.31 -8.76
C GLY A 347 28.71 -17.04 -8.90
N ASN A 348 29.04 -15.98 -8.16
CA ASN A 348 28.21 -14.78 -8.13
C ASN A 348 28.58 -13.81 -9.26
N THR A 349 27.58 -13.04 -9.70
CA THR A 349 27.75 -11.94 -10.65
C THR A 349 27.36 -10.61 -10.00
N VAL A 350 28.24 -9.62 -10.09
CA VAL A 350 27.98 -8.25 -9.58
C VAL A 350 28.24 -7.27 -10.72
N LYS A 351 27.17 -6.69 -11.29
CA LYS A 351 27.29 -5.93 -12.54
C LYS A 351 26.42 -4.68 -12.60
N GLY A 352 26.98 -3.59 -13.12
CA GLY A 352 26.22 -2.37 -13.42
C GLY A 352 25.77 -1.57 -12.19
N ASN A 353 26.28 -1.88 -11.00
CA ASN A 353 25.83 -1.23 -9.77
C ASN A 353 26.56 0.10 -9.53
N TYR A 354 25.88 1.01 -8.84
CA TYR A 354 26.43 2.26 -8.34
C TYR A 354 26.45 2.26 -6.81
N ALA A 355 27.63 2.35 -6.19
CA ALA A 355 27.78 2.39 -4.73
C ALA A 355 29.00 3.22 -4.32
N TYR A 356 29.21 3.46 -3.03
CA TYR A 356 30.44 4.11 -2.58
C TYR A 356 31.63 3.16 -2.57
N THR A 357 31.40 1.88 -2.28
CA THR A 357 32.42 0.83 -2.27
C THR A 357 31.83 -0.53 -2.65
N PHE A 358 32.70 -1.45 -3.05
CA PHE A 358 32.36 -2.83 -3.43
C PHE A 358 33.22 -3.80 -2.61
N ASP A 359 32.62 -4.56 -1.69
CA ASP A 359 33.33 -5.58 -0.88
C ASP A 359 32.98 -6.98 -1.39
N LEU A 360 33.74 -7.45 -2.38
CA LEU A 360 33.46 -8.69 -3.11
C LEU A 360 34.43 -9.83 -2.77
N LYS A 361 35.31 -9.62 -1.79
CA LYS A 361 36.46 -10.50 -1.51
C LYS A 361 36.10 -11.93 -1.07
N ALA A 362 34.87 -12.14 -0.59
CA ALA A 362 34.43 -13.45 -0.14
C ALA A 362 34.29 -14.45 -1.30
N ASP A 363 33.93 -13.98 -2.50
CA ASP A 363 33.89 -14.79 -3.71
C ASP A 363 35.12 -14.51 -4.59
N LYS A 364 36.08 -15.43 -4.57
CA LYS A 364 37.32 -15.32 -5.36
C LYS A 364 37.08 -15.44 -6.87
N GLY A 365 35.93 -15.97 -7.29
CA GLY A 365 35.56 -16.19 -8.69
C GLY A 365 34.46 -15.25 -9.18
N VAL A 366 34.14 -14.19 -8.43
CA VAL A 366 33.06 -13.26 -8.78
C VAL A 366 33.27 -12.65 -10.17
N VAL A 367 32.21 -12.62 -10.97
CA VAL A 367 32.16 -11.83 -12.21
C VAL A 367 31.75 -10.41 -11.86
N ALA A 368 32.71 -9.49 -11.77
CA ALA A 368 32.49 -8.09 -11.42
C ALA A 368 32.72 -7.16 -12.63
N GLU A 369 31.67 -6.54 -13.15
CA GLU A 369 31.74 -5.73 -14.37
C GLU A 369 30.95 -4.42 -14.24
N LYS A 370 31.48 -3.31 -14.77
CA LYS A 370 30.76 -2.03 -14.90
C LYS A 370 30.13 -1.54 -13.59
N ASN A 371 30.78 -1.80 -12.46
CA ASN A 371 30.38 -1.27 -11.16
C ASN A 371 31.12 0.06 -10.95
N GLU A 372 30.37 1.12 -10.61
CA GLU A 372 30.86 2.49 -10.60
C GLU A 372 30.54 3.20 -9.29
N LEU A 373 31.23 4.32 -9.04
CA LEU A 373 30.93 5.14 -7.88
C LEU A 373 29.58 5.85 -8.05
N VAL A 374 28.75 5.80 -7.01
CA VAL A 374 27.50 6.55 -6.98
C VAL A 374 27.77 8.05 -6.84
N THR A 375 26.95 8.86 -7.51
CA THR A 375 26.88 10.31 -7.31
C THR A 375 25.45 10.73 -6.96
N PRO A 376 25.24 11.91 -6.36
CA PRO A 376 23.91 12.45 -6.12
C PRO A 376 23.05 12.50 -7.39
N ASP A 377 23.63 12.88 -8.54
CA ASP A 377 22.91 12.98 -9.82
C ASP A 377 22.46 11.60 -10.33
N ILE A 378 23.32 10.59 -10.23
CA ILE A 378 22.98 9.21 -10.60
C ILE A 378 21.83 8.72 -9.73
N HIS A 379 21.92 8.92 -8.41
CA HIS A 379 20.87 8.55 -7.48
C HIS A 379 19.55 9.27 -7.78
N ALA A 380 19.56 10.59 -7.88
CA ALA A 380 18.37 11.40 -8.13
C ALA A 380 17.67 10.99 -9.44
N LYS A 381 18.45 10.78 -10.51
CA LYS A 381 17.92 10.32 -11.79
C LYS A 381 17.27 8.94 -11.67
N ARG A 382 17.97 7.98 -11.06
CA ARG A 382 17.49 6.59 -10.95
C ARG A 382 16.27 6.49 -10.02
N GLN A 383 16.23 7.28 -8.95
CA GLN A 383 15.06 7.40 -8.09
C GLN A 383 13.84 7.93 -8.88
N ALA A 384 14.00 9.03 -9.63
CA ALA A 384 12.92 9.60 -10.41
C ALA A 384 12.41 8.65 -11.50
N ASP A 385 13.33 8.01 -12.25
CA ASP A 385 12.99 7.04 -13.29
C ASP A 385 12.23 5.83 -12.69
N LEU A 386 12.71 5.28 -11.58
CA LEU A 386 12.06 4.15 -10.91
C LEU A 386 10.70 4.54 -10.33
N LEU A 387 10.61 5.70 -9.67
CA LEU A 387 9.34 6.18 -9.13
C LEU A 387 8.32 6.33 -10.27
N ALA A 388 8.68 6.91 -11.40
CA ALA A 388 7.80 7.03 -12.56
C ALA A 388 7.30 5.66 -13.07
N ILE A 389 8.13 4.61 -13.05
CA ILE A 389 7.72 3.24 -13.39
C ILE A 389 6.70 2.71 -12.38
N ILE A 390 6.97 2.86 -11.08
CA ILE A 390 6.08 2.40 -10.00
C ILE A 390 4.74 3.14 -10.08
N GLU A 391 4.75 4.47 -10.21
CA GLU A 391 3.56 5.30 -10.28
C GLU A 391 2.75 5.05 -11.55
N LYS A 392 3.41 4.77 -12.68
CA LYS A 392 2.70 4.35 -13.90
C LYS A 392 1.96 3.02 -13.70
N LYS A 393 2.54 2.08 -12.95
CA LYS A 393 1.96 0.74 -12.74
C LYS A 393 0.86 0.73 -11.68
N PHE A 394 1.05 1.47 -10.59
CA PHE A 394 0.20 1.37 -9.40
C PHE A 394 -0.45 2.70 -8.98
N GLY A 395 -0.29 3.76 -9.78
CA GLY A 395 -0.74 5.12 -9.48
C GLY A 395 0.20 5.86 -8.52
N ALA A 396 0.34 7.18 -8.68
CA ALA A 396 1.13 8.03 -7.77
C ALA A 396 0.58 8.09 -6.34
N VAL A 397 -0.72 7.76 -6.21
CA VAL A 397 -1.51 7.90 -4.99
C VAL A 397 -2.17 6.56 -4.72
N HIS A 398 -2.02 6.07 -3.51
CA HIS A 398 -2.73 4.87 -3.10
C HIS A 398 -4.23 5.17 -2.95
N SER A 399 -5.08 4.40 -3.61
CA SER A 399 -6.53 4.67 -3.73
C SER A 399 -7.27 4.73 -2.38
N VAL A 400 -6.95 3.82 -1.45
CA VAL A 400 -7.62 3.77 -0.14
C VAL A 400 -6.99 4.69 0.91
N ALA A 401 -5.67 4.59 1.12
CA ALA A 401 -4.94 5.47 2.03
C ALA A 401 -4.99 6.96 1.63
N SER A 402 -5.14 7.23 0.32
CA SER A 402 -5.01 8.57 -0.27
C SER A 402 -3.65 9.20 0.01
N PHE A 403 -2.60 8.39 0.20
CA PHE A 403 -1.23 8.85 0.44
C PHE A 403 -0.41 8.68 -0.84
N ARG A 404 0.54 9.60 -1.07
CA ARG A 404 1.54 9.42 -2.13
C ARG A 404 2.50 8.28 -1.79
N ARG A 405 3.08 7.67 -2.82
CA ARG A 405 4.11 6.63 -2.65
C ARG A 405 5.37 7.18 -1.98
N VAL A 406 5.80 8.36 -2.45
CA VAL A 406 6.91 9.16 -1.91
C VAL A 406 6.33 10.52 -1.52
N GLY A 407 6.81 11.08 -0.42
CA GLY A 407 6.29 12.27 0.25
C GLY A 407 5.45 11.90 1.47
N LEU A 408 5.54 12.71 2.53
CA LEU A 408 4.76 12.57 3.77
C LEU A 408 3.28 12.94 3.61
N GLU A 409 2.86 13.24 2.39
CA GLU A 409 1.62 13.94 2.14
C GLU A 409 0.46 12.97 1.91
N LYS A 410 -0.54 13.01 2.80
CA LYS A 410 -1.90 12.59 2.45
C LYS A 410 -2.40 13.53 1.37
N ILE A 411 -2.79 13.03 0.21
CA ILE A 411 -3.57 13.85 -0.71
C ILE A 411 -4.92 14.11 -0.06
N ARG A 412 -5.03 15.29 0.55
CA ARG A 412 -6.26 15.78 1.17
C ARG A 412 -7.36 15.96 0.14
N TRP A 413 -6.98 16.20 -1.11
CA TRP A 413 -7.89 16.41 -2.21
C TRP A 413 -8.32 15.10 -2.87
N GLN A 414 -9.54 14.65 -2.61
CA GLN A 414 -10.15 13.55 -3.39
C GLN A 414 -10.39 14.02 -4.82
N GLU A 415 -9.98 13.24 -5.83
CA GLU A 415 -10.33 13.57 -7.23
C GLU A 415 -11.86 13.52 -7.39
N GLY A 416 -12.44 14.63 -7.82
CA GLY A 416 -13.87 14.76 -8.05
C GLY A 416 -14.26 14.23 -9.42
N ALA A 417 -14.89 13.06 -9.46
CA ALA A 417 -15.41 12.51 -10.70
C ALA A 417 -16.75 13.16 -11.04
N VAL A 418 -16.92 13.56 -12.29
CA VAL A 418 -18.22 14.00 -12.80
C VAL A 418 -19.07 12.75 -13.06
N ILE A 419 -20.17 12.61 -12.33
CA ILE A 419 -21.13 11.52 -12.48
C ILE A 419 -22.51 12.10 -12.78
N GLU A 420 -23.42 11.27 -13.29
CA GLU A 420 -24.82 11.62 -13.47
C GLU A 420 -25.66 11.01 -12.33
N GLU A 421 -26.40 11.84 -11.62
CA GLU A 421 -27.28 11.47 -10.51
C GLU A 421 -28.62 12.18 -10.69
N ASN A 422 -29.72 11.42 -10.74
CA ASN A 422 -31.08 11.95 -10.96
C ASN A 422 -31.23 12.85 -12.20
N GLY A 423 -30.47 12.56 -13.27
CA GLY A 423 -30.47 13.34 -14.51
C GLY A 423 -29.65 14.64 -14.46
N GLU A 424 -28.91 14.88 -13.36
CA GLU A 424 -28.01 16.01 -13.21
C GLU A 424 -26.55 15.55 -13.14
N LYS A 425 -25.63 16.32 -13.73
CA LYS A 425 -24.20 16.08 -13.58
C LYS A 425 -23.68 16.73 -12.30
N VAL A 426 -23.04 15.93 -11.46
CA VAL A 426 -22.50 16.33 -10.16
C VAL A 426 -21.06 15.88 -10.00
N ILE A 427 -20.32 16.53 -9.12
CA ILE A 427 -19.02 16.06 -8.67
C ILE A 427 -19.25 15.14 -7.47
N ASP A 428 -18.96 13.86 -7.63
CA ASP A 428 -19.32 12.81 -6.67
C ASP A 428 -18.84 13.10 -5.24
N ALA A 429 -17.57 13.43 -5.09
CA ALA A 429 -16.92 13.69 -3.81
C ALA A 429 -17.47 14.96 -3.14
N ALA A 430 -17.82 15.97 -3.94
CA ALA A 430 -18.45 17.19 -3.45
C ALA A 430 -19.86 16.90 -2.95
N GLN A 431 -20.63 16.11 -3.70
CA GLN A 431 -21.99 15.70 -3.33
C GLN A 431 -22.02 14.87 -2.05
N GLN A 432 -21.09 13.91 -1.91
CA GLN A 432 -20.92 13.13 -0.68
C GLN A 432 -20.58 14.01 0.53
N GLY A 433 -19.71 15.00 0.33
CA GLY A 433 -19.35 15.98 1.37
C GLY A 433 -20.53 16.81 1.86
N MET A 434 -21.31 17.36 0.92
CA MET A 434 -22.54 18.12 1.21
C MET A 434 -23.57 17.26 1.93
N ALA A 435 -23.81 16.03 1.46
CA ALA A 435 -24.74 15.08 2.10
C ALA A 435 -24.32 14.72 3.53
N ALA A 436 -23.01 14.72 3.83
CA ALA A 436 -22.47 14.53 5.17
C ALA A 436 -22.53 15.81 6.04
N GLY A 437 -23.13 16.90 5.56
CA GLY A 437 -23.24 18.17 6.28
C GLY A 437 -21.93 18.94 6.42
N LYS A 438 -20.90 18.62 5.62
CA LYS A 438 -19.58 19.25 5.70
C LYS A 438 -19.48 20.47 4.79
N LEU A 439 -18.57 21.39 5.14
CA LEU A 439 -18.03 22.34 4.16
C LEU A 439 -17.30 21.56 3.06
N VAL A 440 -17.51 21.94 1.80
CA VAL A 440 -16.78 21.39 0.67
C VAL A 440 -15.71 22.38 0.24
N VAL A 441 -14.47 21.93 0.20
CA VAL A 441 -13.34 22.72 -0.31
C VAL A 441 -12.96 22.12 -1.66
N ILE A 442 -13.18 22.87 -2.74
CA ILE A 442 -12.85 22.46 -4.10
C ILE A 442 -11.56 23.15 -4.53
N TYR A 443 -10.53 22.37 -4.74
CA TYR A 443 -9.29 22.80 -5.38
C TYR A 443 -9.37 22.58 -6.89
N VAL A 444 -9.49 23.67 -7.62
CA VAL A 444 -9.51 23.67 -9.09
C VAL A 444 -8.08 23.79 -9.57
N TYR A 445 -7.60 22.80 -10.35
CA TYR A 445 -6.22 22.74 -10.82
C TYR A 445 -6.15 22.64 -12.35
N SER A 446 -5.04 23.07 -12.95
CA SER A 446 -4.82 22.94 -14.40
C SER A 446 -4.07 21.64 -14.68
N ARG A 447 -4.48 20.89 -15.72
CA ARG A 447 -3.67 19.80 -16.32
C ARG A 447 -3.00 20.22 -17.62
N ASP A 448 -3.24 21.44 -18.08
CA ASP A 448 -2.68 21.92 -19.34
C ASP A 448 -1.16 22.10 -19.20
N ALA A 449 -0.41 21.13 -19.73
CA ALA A 449 1.06 21.13 -19.77
C ALA A 449 1.65 22.36 -20.47
N ARG A 450 0.86 23.08 -21.28
CA ARG A 450 1.27 24.33 -21.93
C ARG A 450 1.30 25.51 -20.95
N ASN A 451 0.62 25.41 -19.81
CA ASN A 451 0.56 26.45 -18.78
C ASN A 451 1.44 26.12 -17.58
N LYS A 452 2.76 26.17 -17.78
CA LYS A 452 3.77 25.83 -16.78
C LYS A 452 3.61 26.60 -15.46
N ALA A 453 3.28 27.89 -15.53
CA ALA A 453 3.09 28.71 -14.33
C ALA A 453 1.89 28.24 -13.49
N ALA A 454 0.80 27.82 -14.12
CA ALA A 454 -0.34 27.25 -13.40
C ALA A 454 0.03 25.92 -12.74
N LEU A 455 0.80 25.06 -13.42
CA LEU A 455 1.27 23.79 -12.86
C LEU A 455 2.21 23.99 -11.65
N GLU A 456 3.21 24.88 -11.76
CA GLU A 456 4.12 25.22 -10.66
C GLU A 456 3.35 25.79 -9.45
N ALA A 457 2.33 26.63 -9.69
CA ALA A 457 1.46 27.15 -8.65
C ALA A 457 0.57 26.06 -8.02
N CYS A 458 0.14 25.07 -8.80
CA CYS A 458 -0.61 23.92 -8.30
C CYS A 458 0.25 23.08 -7.34
N GLU A 459 1.45 22.69 -7.78
CA GLU A 459 2.40 21.93 -6.97
C GLU A 459 2.79 22.67 -5.69
N LYS A 460 3.02 23.98 -5.79
CA LYS A 460 3.34 24.82 -4.62
C LYS A 460 2.21 24.82 -3.60
N LEU A 461 0.97 25.02 -4.03
CA LEU A 461 -0.19 25.06 -3.14
C LEU A 461 -0.47 23.71 -2.48
N GLU A 462 -0.37 22.62 -3.26
CA GLU A 462 -0.49 21.27 -2.71
C GLU A 462 0.54 21.09 -1.58
N ARG A 463 1.82 21.37 -1.83
CA ARG A 463 2.87 21.29 -0.81
C ARG A 463 2.58 22.15 0.41
N GLU A 464 2.22 23.43 0.24
CA GLU A 464 1.92 24.35 1.36
C GLU A 464 0.75 23.86 2.22
N VAL A 465 -0.28 23.24 1.62
CA VAL A 465 -1.43 22.69 2.32
C VAL A 465 -1.06 21.44 3.11
N LEU A 466 -0.04 20.72 2.67
CA LEU A 466 0.34 19.40 3.17
C LEU A 466 1.43 19.46 4.24
N GLU A 467 2.26 20.51 4.22
CA GLU A 467 3.35 20.71 5.19
C GLU A 467 2.91 21.49 6.46
N ASP A 468 1.80 22.23 6.41
CA ASP A 468 1.32 23.02 7.56
C ASP A 468 0.27 22.25 8.39
N ALA A 469 0.64 21.85 9.61
CA ALA A 469 -0.21 21.09 10.53
C ALA A 469 -1.50 21.83 10.92
N ALA A 470 -1.49 23.16 11.03
CA ALA A 470 -2.67 23.94 11.38
C ALA A 470 -3.64 24.02 10.20
N VAL A 471 -3.12 24.12 8.97
CA VAL A 471 -3.93 24.03 7.75
C VAL A 471 -4.55 22.63 7.63
N CYS A 472 -3.75 21.61 7.92
CA CYS A 472 -4.15 20.22 7.92
C CYS A 472 -5.35 19.96 8.84
N GLU A 473 -5.27 20.36 10.11
CA GLU A 473 -6.38 20.20 11.07
C GLU A 473 -7.67 20.86 10.57
N GLN A 474 -7.57 22.06 9.98
CA GLN A 474 -8.74 22.73 9.41
C GLN A 474 -9.34 21.94 8.26
N LEU A 475 -8.54 21.34 7.38
CA LEU A 475 -9.06 20.60 6.23
C LEU A 475 -9.66 19.23 6.60
N ASP A 476 -9.25 18.60 7.70
CA ASP A 476 -9.77 17.29 8.13
C ASP A 476 -11.28 17.29 8.43
N ALA A 477 -11.83 18.42 8.85
CA ALA A 477 -13.27 18.56 9.06
C ALA A 477 -14.04 19.02 7.80
N CYS A 478 -13.38 19.15 6.65
CA CYS A 478 -14.01 19.47 5.36
C CYS A 478 -14.08 18.24 4.45
N ALA A 479 -14.93 18.30 3.44
CA ALA A 479 -14.82 17.46 2.25
C ALA A 479 -13.91 18.16 1.24
N CYS A 480 -12.67 17.68 1.10
CA CYS A 480 -11.67 18.29 0.23
C CYS A 480 -11.65 17.57 -1.11
N VAL A 481 -11.93 18.28 -2.19
CA VAL A 481 -12.11 17.75 -3.54
C VAL A 481 -11.16 18.48 -4.48
N ARG A 482 -10.47 17.80 -5.39
CA ARG A 482 -9.76 18.44 -6.52
C ARG A 482 -10.48 18.17 -7.82
N VAL A 483 -10.49 19.16 -8.71
CA VAL A 483 -11.15 19.09 -10.01
C VAL A 483 -10.23 19.71 -11.04
N ALA A 484 -9.99 18.98 -12.13
CA ALA A 484 -9.24 19.53 -13.25
C ALA A 484 -10.08 20.55 -14.02
N LEU A 485 -9.51 21.73 -14.26
CA LEU A 485 -10.06 22.71 -15.17
C LEU A 485 -9.50 22.46 -16.57
N ASP A 486 -10.24 21.66 -17.33
CA ASP A 486 -9.98 21.37 -18.73
C ASP A 486 -11.27 21.50 -19.56
N ASP A 487 -11.17 21.12 -20.85
CA ASP A 487 -12.28 21.15 -21.79
C ASP A 487 -13.32 20.05 -21.51
N GLU A 488 -12.97 19.03 -20.73
CA GLU A 488 -13.86 17.92 -20.39
C GLU A 488 -14.81 18.30 -19.24
N LEU A 489 -14.45 19.26 -18.39
CA LEU A 489 -15.30 19.70 -17.29
C LEU A 489 -16.56 20.44 -17.80
N PRO A 490 -17.78 19.85 -17.64
CA PRO A 490 -19.00 20.39 -18.25
C PRO A 490 -19.40 21.77 -17.73
N LYS A 491 -20.04 22.59 -18.58
CA LYS A 491 -20.43 23.98 -18.25
C LYS A 491 -21.46 24.05 -17.11
N ASP A 492 -22.40 23.12 -17.07
CA ASP A 492 -23.40 22.95 -16.02
C ASP A 492 -22.76 22.59 -14.68
N VAL A 493 -21.75 21.71 -14.68
CA VAL A 493 -20.94 21.42 -13.49
C VAL A 493 -20.17 22.65 -13.03
N LYS A 494 -19.51 23.37 -13.96
CA LYS A 494 -18.80 24.62 -13.64
C LYS A 494 -19.73 25.63 -12.96
N LYS A 495 -20.94 25.81 -13.51
CA LYS A 495 -21.96 26.69 -12.94
C LYS A 495 -22.41 26.23 -11.55
N ARG A 496 -22.70 24.94 -11.39
CA ARG A 496 -23.21 24.35 -10.13
C ARG A 496 -22.25 24.57 -8.96
N TYR A 497 -20.96 24.31 -9.18
CA TYR A 497 -19.93 24.42 -8.13
C TYR A 497 -19.21 25.76 -8.15
N ALA A 498 -19.74 26.74 -8.88
CA ALA A 498 -19.17 28.09 -9.04
C ALA A 498 -17.69 28.09 -9.47
N ILE A 499 -17.28 27.10 -10.27
CA ILE A 499 -15.94 26.95 -10.83
C ILE A 499 -15.77 27.95 -11.97
N GLY A 500 -14.85 28.90 -11.76
CA GLY A 500 -14.46 29.88 -12.76
C GLY A 500 -13.58 29.30 -13.87
N SER A 501 -13.07 30.18 -14.73
CA SER A 501 -12.19 29.84 -15.85
C SER A 501 -10.70 29.90 -15.49
N ARG A 502 -10.35 30.03 -14.20
CA ARG A 502 -8.97 30.16 -13.74
C ARG A 502 -8.57 28.97 -12.86
N ALA A 503 -7.35 28.50 -13.06
CA ALA A 503 -6.68 27.53 -12.20
C ALA A 503 -5.20 27.95 -11.98
N PRO A 504 -4.61 27.70 -10.80
CA PRO A 504 -5.25 27.12 -9.62
C PRO A 504 -6.20 28.10 -8.91
N CYS A 505 -7.33 27.61 -8.41
CA CYS A 505 -8.15 28.34 -7.44
C CYS A 505 -8.74 27.40 -6.39
N ILE A 506 -9.14 27.93 -5.24
CA ILE A 506 -9.86 27.16 -4.22
C ILE A 506 -11.22 27.80 -3.99
N ILE A 507 -12.25 26.98 -3.95
CA ILE A 507 -13.64 27.38 -3.69
C ILE A 507 -14.08 26.68 -2.41
N VAL A 508 -14.75 27.40 -1.51
CA VAL A 508 -15.39 26.80 -0.33
C VAL A 508 -16.89 26.94 -0.49
N LEU A 509 -17.59 25.81 -0.39
CA LEU A 509 -19.04 25.71 -0.41
C LEU A 509 -19.56 25.27 0.96
N ASP A 510 -20.76 25.70 1.31
CA ASP A 510 -21.50 25.10 2.43
C ASP A 510 -22.14 23.76 2.05
N LYS A 511 -22.82 23.14 3.01
CA LYS A 511 -23.53 21.87 2.84
C LYS A 511 -24.66 21.92 1.80
N ASP A 512 -25.13 23.11 1.45
CA ASP A 512 -26.22 23.34 0.49
C ASP A 512 -25.66 23.74 -0.89
N GLY A 513 -24.33 23.72 -1.07
CA GLY A 513 -23.64 24.03 -2.32
C GLY A 513 -23.48 25.52 -2.59
N LYS A 514 -23.80 26.39 -1.63
CA LYS A 514 -23.61 27.84 -1.79
C LYS A 514 -22.15 28.20 -1.58
N LYS A 515 -21.60 28.98 -2.51
CA LYS A 515 -20.22 29.49 -2.42
C LYS A 515 -20.07 30.48 -1.27
N LEU A 516 -19.21 30.14 -0.31
CA LEU A 516 -18.83 30.97 0.82
C LEU A 516 -17.56 31.76 0.55
N TRP A 517 -16.65 31.22 -0.25
CA TRP A 517 -15.36 31.84 -0.54
C TRP A 517 -14.72 31.32 -1.82
N GLU A 518 -13.88 32.15 -2.45
CA GLU A 518 -13.00 31.77 -3.56
C GLU A 518 -11.65 32.48 -3.41
N GLY A 519 -10.57 31.74 -3.56
CA GLY A 519 -9.20 32.26 -3.65
C GLY A 519 -8.61 31.96 -5.02
N ALA A 520 -8.27 33.00 -5.79
CA ALA A 520 -7.74 32.88 -7.15
C ALA A 520 -6.20 32.68 -7.23
N SER A 521 -5.50 32.85 -6.10
CA SER A 521 -4.09 32.46 -5.90
C SER A 521 -3.89 32.11 -4.43
N PRO A 522 -4.61 31.09 -3.93
CA PRO A 522 -4.69 30.85 -2.51
C PRO A 522 -3.34 30.29 -2.03
N SER A 523 -2.89 30.74 -0.86
CA SER A 523 -1.92 30.01 -0.06
C SER A 523 -2.66 29.16 0.96
N ALA A 524 -2.02 28.10 1.43
CA ALA A 524 -2.56 27.23 2.49
C ALA A 524 -3.01 28.03 3.73
N LYS A 525 -2.22 29.02 4.11
CA LYS A 525 -2.49 29.91 5.25
C LYS A 525 -3.76 30.75 5.07
N ALA A 526 -4.00 31.28 3.87
CA ALA A 526 -5.21 32.05 3.59
C ALA A 526 -6.47 31.17 3.66
N LEU A 527 -6.39 29.95 3.14
CA LEU A 527 -7.46 28.96 3.24
C LEU A 527 -7.76 28.60 4.71
N ALA A 528 -6.74 28.27 5.51
CA ALA A 528 -6.93 27.90 6.90
C ALA A 528 -7.53 29.03 7.74
N SER A 529 -7.06 30.27 7.55
CA SER A 529 -7.68 31.44 8.18
C SER A 529 -9.16 31.53 7.84
N LYS A 530 -9.51 31.35 6.56
CA LYS A 530 -10.90 31.47 6.14
C LYS A 530 -11.79 30.34 6.66
N LEU A 531 -11.29 29.11 6.68
CA LEU A 531 -12.03 27.97 7.23
C LEU A 531 -12.29 28.12 8.72
N LYS A 532 -11.34 28.70 9.46
CA LYS A 532 -11.53 29.04 10.87
C LYS A 532 -12.68 30.03 11.05
N ASP A 533 -12.74 31.08 10.23
CA ASP A 533 -13.82 32.08 10.28
C ASP A 533 -15.20 31.51 9.94
N LEU A 534 -15.26 30.51 9.05
CA LEU A 534 -16.51 29.90 8.61
C LEU A 534 -17.05 28.83 9.57
N ARG A 535 -16.26 28.44 10.58
CA ARG A 535 -16.60 27.43 11.59
C ARG A 535 -16.88 28.01 12.97
N GLY A 536 -16.42 29.23 13.24
CA GLY A 536 -16.90 30.02 14.38
C GLY A 536 -18.33 30.49 14.15
#